data_AF-A0A941D9Z2-F1
#
_entry.id   AF-A0A941D9Z2-F1
#
_cell.length_a   1.000
_cell.length_b   1.000
_cell.length_c   1.000
_cell.angle_alpha   90.00
_cell.angle_beta   90.00
_cell.angle_gamma   90.00
#
_symmetry.space_group_name_H-M   'P 1'
#
loop_
_entity.id
_entity.type
_entity.pdbx_description
1 polymer ?
#
loop_
_entity_poly.entity_id
_entity_poly.type
_entity_poly.pdbx_seq_one_letter_code
_entity_poly.pdbx_strand_id
1 'polypeptide(L)'
;MSAPTSAGIADALGRAVLDGAPGEIALDPERAEDHLAIVARAVVAEQAGRDLLRQSVAAARASGHSWAAVGGVLGLSRQAAQQRFGTGGEGDDGPEHRWLGPVTAMDEMPELQLAGRRGWRTVGAGMLKHRMLRTDTQWEHRRVVWSRGASSYETDGWIVAVRAFPWLYLVRDLGIPPED
;
A
#
# COMPACT_ATOMS: atom_id res chain seq x y z
N MET A 1 11.31 -6.69 21.42
CA MET A 1 10.09 -7.04 20.66
C MET A 1 10.32 -8.42 20.06
N SER A 2 9.57 -9.43 20.49
CA SER A 2 9.63 -10.75 19.84
C SER A 2 9.11 -10.62 18.41
N ALA A 3 9.85 -11.15 17.44
CA ALA A 3 9.38 -11.24 16.07
C ALA A 3 8.08 -12.06 16.03
N PRO A 4 7.08 -11.70 15.21
CA PRO A 4 5.91 -12.54 15.03
C PRO A 4 6.37 -13.93 14.58
N THR A 5 5.90 -14.97 15.28
CA THR A 5 6.15 -16.34 14.85
C THR A 5 5.37 -16.61 13.57
N SER A 6 5.92 -17.44 12.68
CA SER A 6 5.22 -17.88 11.45
C SER A 6 3.79 -18.35 11.75
N ALA A 7 3.60 -19.04 12.87
CA ALA A 7 2.30 -19.51 13.35
C ALA A 7 1.29 -18.37 13.60
N GLY A 8 1.69 -17.28 14.26
CA GLY A 8 0.76 -16.17 14.54
C GLY A 8 0.27 -15.44 13.28
N ILE A 9 1.13 -15.35 12.26
CA ILE A 9 0.75 -14.78 10.95
C ILE A 9 -0.18 -15.73 10.19
N ALA A 10 0.12 -17.03 10.20
CA ALA A 10 -0.73 -18.04 9.57
C ALA A 10 -2.14 -18.04 10.19
N ASP A 11 -2.24 -17.98 11.52
CA ASP A 11 -3.52 -17.93 12.22
C ASP A 11 -4.32 -16.65 11.90
N ALA A 12 -3.64 -15.51 11.73
CA ALA A 12 -4.29 -14.27 11.34
C ALA A 12 -4.81 -14.32 9.89
N LEU A 13 -4.06 -14.91 8.97
CA LEU A 13 -4.48 -15.11 7.59
C LEU A 13 -5.64 -16.10 7.49
N GLY A 14 -5.59 -17.21 8.23
CA GLY A 14 -6.68 -18.20 8.27
C GLY A 14 -7.99 -17.57 8.73
N ARG A 15 -7.96 -16.78 9.80
CA ARG A 15 -9.12 -16.01 10.26
C ARG A 15 -9.59 -14.99 9.22
N ALA A 16 -8.68 -14.22 8.62
CA ALA A 16 -9.07 -13.25 7.60
C ALA A 16 -9.76 -13.89 6.38
N VAL A 17 -9.36 -15.10 5.99
CA VAL A 17 -10.01 -15.84 4.90
C VAL A 17 -11.40 -16.32 5.28
N LEU A 18 -11.59 -16.85 6.50
CA LEU A 18 -12.90 -17.35 6.94
C LEU A 18 -13.85 -16.21 7.32
N ASP A 19 -13.40 -15.26 8.14
CA ASP A 19 -14.22 -14.15 8.64
C ASP A 19 -14.54 -13.13 7.53
N GLY A 20 -13.63 -12.94 6.57
CA GLY A 20 -13.77 -11.95 5.51
C GLY A 20 -13.50 -10.51 5.96
N ALA A 21 -13.70 -9.56 5.04
CA ALA A 21 -13.60 -8.14 5.34
C ALA A 21 -14.86 -7.63 6.08
N PRO A 22 -14.81 -6.46 6.75
CA PRO A 22 -15.99 -5.87 7.37
C PRO A 22 -17.15 -5.73 6.37
N GLY A 23 -18.31 -6.30 6.72
CA GLY A 23 -19.50 -6.31 5.86
C GLY A 23 -19.63 -7.55 4.99
N GLU A 24 -18.65 -8.45 4.98
CA GLU A 24 -18.78 -9.76 4.34
C GLU A 24 -19.29 -10.82 5.33
N ILE A 25 -19.88 -11.88 4.78
CA ILE A 25 -20.37 -13.02 5.55
C ILE A 25 -19.19 -13.96 5.86
N ALA A 26 -19.13 -14.49 7.08
CA ALA A 26 -18.15 -15.50 7.45
C ALA A 26 -18.45 -16.82 6.72
N LEU A 27 -17.41 -17.46 6.21
CA LEU A 27 -17.50 -18.73 5.48
C LEU A 27 -17.27 -19.90 6.43
N ASP A 28 -18.04 -20.96 6.24
CA ASP A 28 -17.94 -22.18 7.03
C ASP A 28 -17.21 -23.27 6.23
N PRO A 29 -16.00 -23.71 6.66
CA PRO A 29 -15.26 -24.74 5.95
C PRO A 29 -15.98 -26.11 5.92
N GLU A 30 -16.94 -26.35 6.82
CA GLU A 30 -17.76 -27.57 6.83
C GLU A 30 -18.89 -27.51 5.78
N ARG A 31 -19.17 -26.33 5.20
CA ARG A 31 -20.17 -26.14 4.13
C ARG A 31 -19.53 -26.24 2.75
N ALA A 32 -19.94 -27.23 1.96
CA ALA A 32 -19.37 -27.47 0.62
C ALA A 32 -19.62 -26.29 -0.34
N GLU A 33 -20.75 -25.60 -0.21
CA GLU A 33 -21.08 -24.42 -0.99
C GLU A 33 -20.10 -23.24 -0.78
N ASP A 34 -19.43 -23.18 0.38
CA ASP A 34 -18.49 -22.12 0.73
C ASP A 34 -17.06 -22.38 0.21
N HIS A 35 -16.73 -23.61 -0.19
CA HIS A 35 -15.35 -24.01 -0.53
C HIS A 35 -14.74 -23.17 -1.64
N LEU A 36 -15.49 -22.85 -2.70
CA LEU A 36 -14.98 -22.00 -3.79
C LEU A 36 -14.79 -20.55 -3.35
N ALA A 37 -15.65 -20.03 -2.46
CA ALA A 37 -15.49 -18.70 -1.89
C ALA A 37 -14.27 -18.62 -0.97
N ILE A 38 -13.98 -19.68 -0.21
CA ILE A 38 -12.77 -19.82 0.61
C ILE A 38 -11.53 -19.77 -0.29
N VAL A 39 -11.52 -20.51 -1.41
CA VAL A 39 -10.41 -20.46 -2.39
C VAL A 39 -10.24 -19.04 -2.94
N ALA A 40 -11.34 -18.38 -3.33
CA ALA A 40 -11.29 -17.02 -3.85
C ALA A 40 -10.69 -16.03 -2.82
N ARG A 41 -11.10 -16.10 -1.55
CA ARG A 41 -10.53 -15.27 -0.48
C ARG A 41 -9.07 -15.61 -0.18
N ALA A 42 -8.69 -16.88 -0.22
CA ALA A 42 -7.30 -17.29 -0.05
C ALA A 42 -6.40 -16.72 -1.16
N VAL A 43 -6.88 -16.67 -2.41
CA VAL A 43 -6.18 -16.01 -3.52
C VAL A 43 -6.00 -14.51 -3.24
N VAL A 44 -7.04 -13.81 -2.76
CA VAL A 44 -6.95 -12.39 -2.39
C VAL A 44 -5.93 -12.19 -1.26
N ALA A 45 -5.95 -13.04 -0.23
CA ALA A 45 -5.00 -12.97 0.87
C ALA A 45 -3.55 -13.21 0.40
N GLU A 46 -3.33 -14.18 -0.49
CA GLU A 46 -2.02 -14.44 -1.10
C GLU A 46 -1.51 -13.22 -1.88
N GLN A 47 -2.37 -12.62 -2.72
CA GLN A 47 -2.05 -11.43 -3.50
C GLN A 47 -1.68 -10.26 -2.58
N ALA A 48 -2.49 -10.00 -1.54
CA ALA A 48 -2.22 -8.97 -0.55
C ALA A 48 -0.87 -9.19 0.17
N GLY A 49 -0.54 -10.43 0.54
CA GLY A 49 0.75 -10.77 1.12
C GLY A 49 1.92 -10.55 0.16
N ARG A 50 1.78 -10.93 -1.12
CA ARG A 50 2.79 -10.69 -2.17
C ARG A 50 3.01 -9.19 -2.40
N ASP A 51 1.94 -8.40 -2.40
CA ASP A 51 2.00 -6.95 -2.57
C ASP A 51 2.68 -6.28 -1.39
N LEU A 52 2.31 -6.67 -0.16
CA LEU A 52 2.95 -6.19 1.06
C LEU A 52 4.45 -6.51 1.08
N LEU A 53 4.83 -7.71 0.61
CA LEU A 53 6.24 -8.09 0.48
C LEU A 53 6.97 -7.18 -0.53
N ARG A 54 6.40 -6.94 -1.72
CA ARG A 54 7.00 -6.04 -2.72
C ARG A 54 7.17 -4.63 -2.16
N GLN A 55 6.15 -4.10 -1.48
CA GLN A 55 6.20 -2.78 -0.83
C GLN A 55 7.27 -2.72 0.26
N SER A 56 7.35 -3.75 1.12
CA SER A 56 8.37 -3.82 2.18
C SER A 56 9.79 -3.87 1.63
N VAL A 57 10.00 -4.60 0.53
CA VAL A 57 11.29 -4.63 -0.19
C VAL A 57 11.59 -3.25 -0.78
N ALA A 58 10.64 -2.60 -1.44
CA ALA A 58 10.80 -1.27 -1.98
C ALA A 58 11.16 -0.25 -0.89
N ALA A 59 10.47 -0.28 0.25
CA ALA A 59 10.76 0.58 1.40
C ALA A 59 12.16 0.33 1.98
N ALA A 60 12.57 -0.94 2.16
CA ALA A 60 13.91 -1.26 2.62
C ALA A 60 14.99 -0.72 1.66
N ARG A 61 14.76 -0.84 0.34
CA ARG A 61 15.64 -0.26 -0.69
C ARG A 61 15.68 1.27 -0.61
N ALA A 62 14.55 1.90 -0.29
CA ALA A 62 14.44 3.35 -0.14
C ALA A 62 15.24 3.87 1.04
N SER A 63 15.24 3.12 2.14
CA SER A 63 16.02 3.40 3.34
C SER A 63 17.51 3.04 3.20
N GLY A 64 17.98 2.69 2.01
CA GLY A 64 19.39 2.44 1.71
C GLY A 64 19.88 1.00 1.92
N HIS A 65 19.02 0.06 2.31
CA HIS A 65 19.45 -1.34 2.47
C HIS A 65 19.82 -1.95 1.12
N SER A 66 20.97 -2.63 1.03
CA SER A 66 21.46 -3.22 -0.21
C SER A 66 20.62 -4.42 -0.68
N TRP A 67 20.67 -4.73 -1.98
CA TRP A 67 20.06 -5.96 -2.52
C TRP A 67 20.61 -7.24 -1.86
N ALA A 68 21.85 -7.22 -1.37
CA ALA A 68 22.43 -8.34 -0.64
C ALA A 68 21.78 -8.51 0.75
N ALA A 69 21.55 -7.41 1.47
CA ALA A 69 20.84 -7.43 2.76
C ALA A 69 19.39 -7.91 2.59
N VAL A 70 18.67 -7.38 1.58
CA VAL A 70 17.31 -7.83 1.24
C VAL A 70 17.31 -9.31 0.87
N GLY A 71 18.23 -9.75 0.00
CA GLY A 71 18.34 -11.17 -0.37
C GLY A 71 18.57 -12.08 0.83
N GLY A 72 19.43 -11.68 1.77
CA GLY A 72 19.68 -12.42 3.01
C GLY A 72 18.43 -12.66 3.85
N VAL A 73 17.55 -11.64 3.99
CA VAL A 73 16.26 -11.79 4.69
C VAL A 73 15.30 -12.71 3.95
N LEU A 74 15.32 -12.68 2.61
CA LEU A 74 14.41 -13.47 1.76
C LEU A 74 14.90 -14.91 1.51
N GLY A 75 16.09 -15.28 1.97
CA GLY A 75 16.74 -16.55 1.59
C GLY A 75 17.10 -16.61 0.10
N LEU A 76 17.34 -15.46 -0.54
CA LEU A 76 17.68 -15.32 -1.95
C LEU A 76 19.10 -14.78 -2.13
N SER A 77 19.70 -15.05 -3.30
CA SER A 77 20.90 -14.33 -3.71
C SER A 77 20.61 -12.86 -4.00
N ARG A 78 21.63 -12.00 -3.95
CA ARG A 78 21.53 -10.58 -4.34
C ARG A 78 20.90 -10.40 -5.73
N GLN A 79 21.37 -11.18 -6.70
CA GLN A 79 20.90 -11.10 -8.09
C GLN A 79 19.45 -11.60 -8.22
N ALA A 80 19.08 -12.68 -7.53
CA ALA A 80 17.71 -13.19 -7.53
C ALA A 80 16.73 -12.18 -6.89
N ALA A 81 17.14 -11.50 -5.81
CA ALA A 81 16.34 -10.45 -5.19
C ALA A 81 16.18 -9.23 -6.15
N GLN A 82 17.27 -8.78 -6.77
CA GLN A 82 17.23 -7.68 -7.73
C GLN A 82 16.35 -8.00 -8.95
N GLN A 83 16.45 -9.20 -9.50
CA GLN A 83 15.64 -9.63 -10.64
C GLN A 83 14.15 -9.70 -10.28
N ARG A 84 13.82 -10.23 -9.09
CA ARG A 84 12.43 -10.42 -8.65
C ARG A 84 11.74 -9.11 -8.28
N PHE A 85 12.46 -8.13 -7.75
CA PHE A 85 11.86 -6.91 -7.16
C PHE A 85 12.34 -5.60 -7.80
N GLY A 86 13.27 -5.63 -8.75
CA GLY A 86 13.89 -4.42 -9.31
C GLY A 86 13.21 -3.82 -10.55
N THR A 87 12.16 -4.44 -11.10
CA THR A 87 11.61 -4.12 -12.45
C THR A 87 10.23 -3.45 -12.48
N GLY A 88 9.61 -3.14 -11.34
CA GLY A 88 8.25 -2.58 -11.32
C GLY A 88 8.24 -1.09 -11.02
N GLY A 89 7.91 -0.23 -12.00
CA GLY A 89 7.71 1.18 -11.66
C GLY A 89 7.33 2.20 -12.74
N GLU A 90 7.12 1.82 -14.00
CA GLU A 90 6.78 2.81 -15.05
C GLU A 90 5.67 2.24 -15.94
N GLY A 91 4.43 2.38 -15.48
CA GLY A 91 3.25 2.28 -16.33
C GLY A 91 2.91 3.67 -16.89
N ASP A 92 2.65 3.72 -18.20
CA ASP A 92 2.14 4.88 -18.92
C ASP A 92 0.69 5.13 -18.49
N ASP A 93 0.50 6.11 -17.61
CA ASP A 93 -0.81 6.54 -17.16
C ASP A 93 -1.16 7.82 -17.93
N GLY A 94 -2.28 7.81 -18.66
CA GLY A 94 -2.69 8.87 -19.59
C GLY A 94 -2.69 10.32 -19.05
N PRO A 95 -3.19 11.30 -19.83
CA PRO A 95 -2.89 12.74 -19.65
C PRO A 95 -3.26 13.36 -18.29
N GLU A 96 -4.04 12.66 -17.46
CA GLU A 96 -4.46 13.09 -16.13
C GLU A 96 -3.54 12.61 -15.00
N HIS A 97 -2.47 11.86 -15.30
CA HIS A 97 -1.53 11.37 -14.31
C HIS A 97 -0.17 12.06 -14.39
N ARG A 98 0.48 12.22 -13.24
CA ARG A 98 1.88 12.67 -13.18
C ARG A 98 2.63 12.01 -12.03
N TRP A 99 3.95 12.03 -12.12
CA TRP A 99 4.81 11.74 -10.99
C TRP A 99 5.22 13.03 -10.28
N LEU A 100 5.00 13.10 -8.96
CA LEU A 100 5.55 14.13 -8.07
C LEU A 100 6.81 13.58 -7.42
N GLY A 101 7.97 14.13 -7.74
CA GLY A 101 9.25 13.72 -7.19
C GLY A 101 10.45 14.31 -7.94
N PRO A 102 11.68 14.12 -7.44
CA PRO A 102 12.00 13.37 -6.23
C PRO A 102 11.57 14.11 -4.96
N VAL A 103 11.04 13.36 -3.98
CA VAL A 103 10.70 13.84 -2.62
C VAL A 103 11.33 12.94 -1.57
N THR A 104 11.78 13.53 -0.47
CA THR A 104 12.32 12.87 0.71
C THR A 104 11.26 12.75 1.80
N ALA A 105 11.53 11.96 2.84
CA ALA A 105 10.62 11.84 3.97
C ALA A 105 10.32 13.17 4.69
N MET A 106 11.16 14.20 4.48
CA MET A 106 11.07 15.53 5.09
C MET A 106 10.21 16.50 4.28
N ASP A 107 10.40 16.56 2.96
CA ASP A 107 9.70 17.50 2.06
C ASP A 107 8.42 16.91 1.43
N GLU A 108 8.26 15.58 1.48
CA GLU A 108 7.15 14.88 0.84
C GLU A 108 5.78 15.42 1.26
N MET A 109 5.54 15.60 2.56
CA MET A 109 4.22 16.07 3.02
C MET A 109 3.91 17.50 2.56
N PRO A 110 4.80 18.50 2.73
CA PRO A 110 4.62 19.82 2.14
C PRO A 110 4.33 19.80 0.63
N GLU A 111 5.09 19.02 -0.14
CA GLU A 111 4.90 18.91 -1.60
C GLU A 111 3.54 18.29 -1.95
N LEU A 112 3.11 17.27 -1.21
CA LEU A 112 1.78 16.68 -1.36
C LEU A 112 0.67 17.67 -1.04
N GLN A 113 0.80 18.49 0.00
CA GLN A 113 -0.20 19.53 0.29
C GLN A 113 -0.28 20.58 -0.82
N LEU A 114 0.87 21.03 -1.35
CA LEU A 114 0.89 21.96 -2.49
C LEU A 114 0.20 21.36 -3.72
N ALA A 115 0.48 20.09 -4.00
CA ALA A 115 -0.15 19.38 -5.10
C ALA A 115 -1.67 19.22 -4.88
N GLY A 116 -2.08 18.90 -3.65
CA GLY A 116 -3.46 18.79 -3.23
C GLY A 116 -4.27 20.07 -3.44
N ARG A 117 -3.72 21.23 -3.08
CA ARG A 117 -4.35 22.54 -3.36
C ARG A 117 -4.52 22.80 -4.85
N ARG A 118 -3.63 22.27 -5.70
CA ARG A 118 -3.73 22.32 -7.15
C ARG A 118 -4.52 21.16 -7.74
N GLY A 119 -5.34 20.48 -6.94
CA GLY A 119 -6.21 19.37 -7.34
C GLY A 119 -5.50 18.13 -7.85
N TRP A 120 -4.39 17.78 -7.23
CA TRP A 120 -3.71 16.50 -7.47
C TRP A 120 -3.83 15.62 -6.24
N ARG A 121 -4.38 14.41 -6.40
CA ARG A 121 -4.43 13.41 -5.32
C ARG A 121 -3.44 12.28 -5.56
N THR A 122 -2.83 11.78 -4.48
CA THR A 122 -1.95 10.60 -4.55
C THR A 122 -2.81 9.37 -4.87
N VAL A 123 -2.37 8.56 -5.83
CA VAL A 123 -2.99 7.29 -6.26
C VAL A 123 -1.97 6.15 -6.38
N GLY A 124 -0.70 6.44 -6.11
CA GLY A 124 0.40 5.47 -6.00
C GLY A 124 1.61 6.10 -5.33
N ALA A 125 2.48 5.29 -4.75
CA ALA A 125 3.75 5.74 -4.21
C ALA A 125 4.85 4.82 -4.75
N GLY A 126 5.86 5.44 -5.36
CA GLY A 126 7.10 4.81 -5.79
C GLY A 126 8.27 5.28 -4.92
N MET A 127 9.47 4.85 -5.31
CA MET A 127 10.70 5.28 -4.65
C MET A 127 10.88 6.80 -4.75
N LEU A 128 10.77 7.53 -3.63
CA LEU A 128 10.93 8.99 -3.57
C LEU A 128 9.99 9.75 -4.53
N LYS A 129 8.85 9.18 -4.91
CA LYS A 129 7.90 9.83 -5.83
C LYS A 129 6.47 9.35 -5.60
N HIS A 130 5.50 10.23 -5.82
CA HIS A 130 4.08 9.90 -5.80
C HIS A 130 3.49 9.89 -7.19
N ARG A 131 2.66 8.90 -7.48
CA ARG A 131 1.82 8.86 -8.67
C ARG A 131 0.55 9.60 -8.33
N MET A 132 0.25 10.63 -9.10
CA MET A 132 -0.83 11.57 -8.83
C MET A 132 -1.87 11.51 -9.94
N LEU A 133 -3.14 11.70 -9.59
CA LEU A 133 -4.25 11.89 -10.53
C LEU A 133 -4.76 13.34 -10.41
N ARG A 134 -4.99 14.00 -11.54
CA ARG A 134 -5.62 15.32 -11.62
C ARG A 134 -7.12 15.20 -11.38
N THR A 135 -7.67 16.10 -10.57
CA THR A 135 -9.11 16.23 -10.29
C THR A 135 -9.54 17.69 -10.36
N ASP A 136 -10.85 17.92 -10.31
CA ASP A 136 -11.53 19.21 -10.27
C ASP A 136 -11.78 19.74 -8.84
N THR A 137 -11.30 19.04 -7.82
CA THR A 137 -11.32 19.47 -6.41
C THR A 137 -9.94 19.48 -5.77
N GLN A 138 -9.79 20.22 -4.68
CA GLN A 138 -8.61 20.18 -3.80
C GLN A 138 -8.62 18.97 -2.88
N TRP A 139 -7.42 18.53 -2.53
CA TRP A 139 -7.19 17.40 -1.63
C TRP A 139 -6.28 17.80 -0.48
N GLU A 140 -6.56 17.23 0.69
CA GLU A 140 -5.56 17.12 1.75
C GLU A 140 -4.89 15.75 1.71
N HIS A 141 -3.62 15.72 2.08
CA HIS A 141 -2.86 14.49 2.22
C HIS A 141 -2.41 14.29 3.66
N ARG A 142 -2.29 13.04 4.07
CA ARG A 142 -1.75 12.69 5.39
C ARG A 142 -0.97 11.40 5.30
N ARG A 143 0.19 11.34 5.95
CA ARG A 143 0.96 10.10 6.14
C ARG A 143 0.85 9.64 7.59
N VAL A 144 0.57 8.36 7.79
CA VAL A 144 0.59 7.72 9.12
C VAL A 144 1.38 6.43 9.07
N VAL A 145 2.01 6.06 10.19
CA VAL A 145 2.52 4.69 10.36
C VAL A 145 1.32 3.74 10.35
N TRP A 146 1.41 2.65 9.59
CA TRP A 146 0.39 1.62 9.54
C TRP A 146 0.42 0.74 10.81
N SER A 147 -0.06 1.26 11.93
CA SER A 147 0.00 0.61 13.25
C SER A 147 -1.28 -0.12 13.68
N ARG A 148 -2.41 0.12 13.01
CA ARG A 148 -3.72 -0.53 13.22
C ARG A 148 -4.41 -0.80 11.87
N GLY A 149 -5.58 -1.45 11.87
CA GLY A 149 -6.33 -1.74 10.64
C GLY A 149 -6.56 -0.48 9.78
N ALA A 150 -6.39 -0.59 8.46
CA ALA A 150 -6.44 0.57 7.55
C ALA A 150 -7.75 1.37 7.65
N SER A 151 -8.89 0.67 7.74
CA SER A 151 -10.23 1.27 7.88
C SER A 151 -10.38 2.17 9.10
N SER A 152 -9.60 1.93 10.16
CA SER A 152 -9.67 2.74 11.36
C SER A 152 -9.14 4.16 11.16
N TYR A 153 -8.39 4.42 10.09
CA TYR A 153 -7.94 5.75 9.68
C TYR A 153 -8.88 6.41 8.67
N GLU A 154 -9.91 5.71 8.19
CA GLU A 154 -10.88 6.21 7.22
C GLU A 154 -12.05 6.90 7.92
N THR A 155 -11.74 7.90 8.75
CA THR A 155 -12.71 8.72 9.48
C THR A 155 -12.66 10.16 8.98
N ASP A 156 -13.72 10.95 9.22
CA ASP A 156 -13.73 12.39 8.92
C ASP A 156 -13.41 12.74 7.44
N GLY A 157 -13.84 11.86 6.52
CA GLY A 157 -13.62 11.99 5.08
C GLY A 157 -12.25 11.52 4.58
N TRP A 158 -11.37 11.02 5.47
CA TRP A 158 -10.12 10.40 5.06
C TRP A 158 -10.37 9.04 4.39
N ILE A 159 -9.66 8.77 3.30
CA ILE A 159 -9.62 7.47 2.64
C ILE A 159 -8.16 7.03 2.47
N VAL A 160 -7.90 5.73 2.54
CA VAL A 160 -6.55 5.21 2.28
C VAL A 160 -6.30 5.18 0.76
N ALA A 161 -5.56 6.16 0.28
CA ALA A 161 -5.19 6.27 -1.13
C ALA A 161 -4.12 5.26 -1.52
N VAL A 162 -3.06 5.14 -0.71
CA VAL A 162 -1.93 4.27 -1.01
C VAL A 162 -1.46 3.56 0.25
N ARG A 163 -1.32 2.24 0.12
CA ARG A 163 -0.63 1.37 1.08
C ARG A 163 0.81 1.25 0.61
N ALA A 164 1.73 1.86 1.34
CA ALA A 164 3.16 1.86 1.03
C ALA A 164 3.92 1.60 2.32
N PHE A 165 3.97 0.32 2.72
CA PHE A 165 4.54 -0.10 4.00
C PHE A 165 5.90 0.58 4.28
N PRO A 166 6.14 1.11 5.50
CA PRO A 166 5.29 1.03 6.71
C PRO A 166 4.22 2.13 6.80
N TRP A 167 3.98 2.88 5.72
CA TRP A 167 3.10 4.04 5.70
C TRP A 167 1.75 3.74 5.06
N LEU A 168 0.72 4.42 5.57
CA LEU A 168 -0.50 4.70 4.81
C LEU A 168 -0.46 6.17 4.38
N TYR A 169 -0.69 6.41 3.10
CA TYR A 169 -1.01 7.73 2.59
C TYR A 169 -2.52 7.83 2.47
N LEU A 170 -3.08 8.75 3.23
CA LEU A 170 -4.50 9.08 3.20
C LEU A 170 -4.70 10.35 2.40
N VAL A 171 -5.85 10.43 1.75
CA VAL A 171 -6.32 11.64 1.10
C VAL A 171 -7.72 11.96 1.58
N ARG A 172 -8.09 13.23 1.54
CA ARG A 172 -9.43 13.70 1.84
C ARG A 172 -9.82 14.75 0.81
N ASP A 173 -10.97 14.56 0.19
CA ASP A 173 -11.53 15.52 -0.76
C ASP A 173 -12.10 16.71 0.01
N LEU A 174 -11.72 17.93 -0.38
CA LEU A 174 -12.24 19.15 0.21
C LEU A 174 -13.48 19.69 -0.51
N GLY A 175 -13.79 19.17 -1.71
CA GLY A 175 -14.95 19.61 -2.49
C GLY A 175 -14.87 21.06 -3.00
N ILE A 176 -13.68 21.69 -2.93
CA ILE A 176 -13.46 23.06 -3.38
C ILE A 176 -12.58 23.09 -4.64
N PRO A 177 -12.74 24.08 -5.53
CA PRO A 177 -11.96 24.16 -6.77
C PRO A 177 -10.44 24.30 -6.54
N PRO A 178 -9.60 23.76 -7.43
CA PRO A 178 -8.14 23.88 -7.38
C PRO A 178 -7.64 25.32 -7.43
N GLU A 179 -6.53 25.57 -6.75
CA GLU A 179 -5.69 26.73 -6.98
C GLU A 179 -4.93 26.61 -8.31
N ASP A 180 -4.59 27.76 -8.90
CA ASP A 180 -3.78 27.86 -10.12
C ASP A 180 -2.30 27.45 -9.92
#